data_AF-A0A966K043-F1
#
_entry.id   AF-A0A966K043-F1
#
_cell.length_a   1.000
_cell.length_b   1.000
_cell.length_c   1.000
_cell.angle_alpha   90.00
_cell.angle_beta   90.00
_cell.angle_gamma   90.00
#
_symmetry.space_group_name_H-M   'P 1'
#
loop_
_entity.id
_entity.type
_entity.pdbx_description
1 polymer ?
#
loop_
_entity_poly.entity_id
_entity_poly.type
_entity_poly.pdbx_seq_one_letter_code
_entity_poly.pdbx_strand_id
1 'polypeptide(L)' 'MTITSEENQAIIGRASINDLEAILSTPMVDPNEVEHVVKNNADSIFTWDYSLARPQLRKLYEKAKTGQWNGTTDL' A
#
# COMPACT_ATOMS: atom_id res chain seq x y z
N MET A 1 14.66 -17.36 22.50
CA MET A 1 15.01 -17.77 21.13
C MET A 1 16.16 -16.87 20.69
N THR A 2 17.38 -17.38 20.68
CA THR A 2 18.59 -16.59 20.32
C THR A 2 18.82 -16.74 18.83
N ILE A 3 18.62 -15.66 18.07
CA ILE A 3 18.91 -15.64 16.63
C ILE A 3 20.43 -15.56 16.46
N THR A 4 20.98 -16.45 15.65
CA THR A 4 22.41 -16.56 15.34
C THR A 4 22.80 -15.60 14.20
N SER A 5 24.11 -15.36 14.03
CA SER A 5 24.65 -14.54 12.93
C SER A 5 24.28 -15.08 11.54
N GLU A 6 24.22 -16.41 11.39
CA GLU A 6 23.86 -17.08 10.13
C GLU A 6 22.38 -16.86 9.78
N GLU A 7 21.48 -16.97 10.76
CA GLU A 7 20.06 -16.67 10.58
C GLU A 7 19.82 -15.18 10.26
N ASN A 8 20.57 -14.27 10.88
CA ASN A 8 20.51 -12.85 10.52
C ASN A 8 20.93 -12.61 9.07
N GLN A 9 22.01 -13.26 8.61
CA GLN A 9 22.42 -13.13 7.22
C GLN A 9 21.31 -13.60 6.25
N ALA A 10 20.66 -14.72 6.55
CA ALA A 10 19.59 -15.24 5.70
C ALA A 10 18.34 -14.34 5.64
N ILE A 11 17.96 -13.69 6.75
CA ILE A 11 16.71 -12.92 6.83
C ILE A 11 16.89 -11.47 6.40
N ILE A 12 17.97 -10.83 6.84
CA ILE A 12 18.18 -9.37 6.71
C ILE A 12 19.45 -9.02 5.93
N GLY A 13 20.20 -9.99 5.40
CA GLY A 13 21.39 -9.75 4.59
C GLY A 13 22.58 -9.17 5.36
N ARG A 14 22.57 -9.26 6.70
CA ARG A 14 23.61 -8.70 7.58
C ARG A 14 23.84 -9.59 8.79
N ALA A 15 25.06 -9.61 9.32
CA ALA A 15 25.45 -10.46 10.45
C ALA A 15 24.86 -10.01 11.79
N SER A 16 24.68 -8.70 11.97
CA SER A 16 24.14 -8.10 13.18
C SER A 16 23.00 -7.13 12.87
N ILE A 17 22.00 -7.10 13.75
CA ILE A 17 20.85 -6.18 13.67
C ILE A 17 21.31 -4.71 13.75
N ASN A 18 22.39 -4.43 14.50
CA ASN A 18 22.90 -3.09 14.75
C ASN A 18 24.16 -2.77 13.94
N ASP A 19 24.35 -3.42 12.79
CA ASP A 19 25.42 -3.08 11.85
C ASP A 19 25.11 -1.72 11.17
N LEU A 20 25.64 -0.64 11.75
CA LEU A 20 25.33 0.74 11.34
C LEU A 20 25.83 1.05 9.93
N GLU A 21 26.99 0.54 9.54
CA GLU A 21 27.57 0.75 8.20
C GLU A 21 26.68 0.11 7.11
N ALA A 22 26.20 -1.11 7.36
CA ALA A 22 25.28 -1.79 6.45
C ALA A 22 23.92 -1.08 6.33
N ILE A 23 23.42 -0.49 7.43
CA ILE A 23 22.16 0.28 7.42
C ILE A 23 22.33 1.57 6.61
N LEU A 24 23.38 2.33 6.89
CA LEU A 24 23.60 3.66 6.30
C LEU A 24 24.03 3.60 4.84
N SER A 25 24.58 2.47 4.38
CA SER A 25 24.91 2.24 2.97
C SER A 25 23.70 1.89 2.09
N THR A 26 22.54 1.61 2.69
CA THR A 26 21.30 1.40 1.92
C THR A 26 20.81 2.75 1.38
N PRO A 27 20.61 2.91 0.06
CA PRO A 27 20.14 4.16 -0.50
C PRO A 27 18.76 4.50 0.07
N MET A 28 18.65 5.69 0.67
CA MET A 28 17.38 6.21 1.16
C MET A 28 16.48 6.57 -0.03
N VAL A 29 15.21 6.18 0.05
CA VAL A 29 14.18 6.61 -0.92
C VAL A 29 14.01 8.13 -0.82
N ASP A 30 13.82 8.82 -1.94
CA ASP A 30 13.62 10.28 -1.94
C ASP A 30 12.37 10.64 -1.12
N PRO A 31 12.50 11.40 -0.02
CA PRO A 31 11.35 11.79 0.80
C PRO A 31 10.36 12.71 0.08
N ASN A 32 10.75 13.31 -1.06
CA ASN A 32 9.89 14.16 -1.88
C ASN A 32 9.38 13.45 -3.14
N GLU A 33 9.53 12.13 -3.22
CA GLU A 33 9.03 11.35 -4.34
C GLU A 33 7.50 11.52 -4.48
N VAL A 34 7.06 11.96 -5.66
CA VAL A 34 5.63 12.22 -5.96
C VAL A 34 4.86 10.91 -6.20
N GLU A 35 5.54 9.88 -6.69
CA GLU A 35 4.95 8.58 -7.00
C GLU A 35 5.94 7.46 -6.68
N HIS A 36 5.56 6.55 -5.77
CA HIS A 36 6.38 5.39 -5.41
C HIS A 36 5.87 4.15 -6.15
N VAL A 37 6.55 3.74 -7.23
CA VAL A 37 6.13 2.61 -8.06
C VAL A 37 6.81 1.32 -7.60
N VAL A 38 6.02 0.39 -7.05
CA VAL A 38 6.48 -0.96 -6.71
C VAL A 38 6.03 -1.95 -7.78
N LYS A 39 6.97 -2.74 -8.31
CA LYS A 39 6.64 -3.80 -9.26
C LYS A 39 5.76 -4.85 -8.57
N ASN A 40 4.52 -4.97 -9.03
CA ASN A 40 3.67 -6.11 -8.69
C ASN A 40 4.19 -7.36 -9.43
N ASN A 41 4.65 -8.38 -8.70
CA ASN A 41 5.13 -9.65 -9.28
C ASN A 41 4.02 -10.71 -9.39
N ALA A 42 2.76 -10.29 -9.37
CA ALA A 42 1.60 -11.15 -9.56
C ALA A 42 0.77 -10.71 -10.77
N ASP A 43 0.24 -11.69 -11.50
CA ASP A 43 -0.68 -11.44 -12.60
C ASP A 43 -1.94 -10.73 -12.07
N SER A 44 -2.28 -9.61 -12.69
CA SER A 44 -3.47 -8.83 -12.35
C SER A 44 -4.55 -9.09 -13.40
N ILE A 45 -5.68 -9.65 -12.99
CA ILE A 45 -6.86 -9.81 -13.85
C ILE A 45 -7.94 -8.85 -13.35
N PHE A 46 -8.33 -7.90 -14.19
CA PHE A 46 -9.44 -7.00 -13.91
C PHE A 46 -10.75 -7.68 -14.33
N THR A 47 -11.44 -8.30 -13.38
CA THR A 47 -12.79 -8.84 -13.62
C THR A 47 -13.84 -7.86 -13.14
N TRP A 48 -14.75 -7.47 -14.02
CA TRP A 48 -15.97 -6.78 -13.63
C TRP A 48 -17.02 -7.81 -13.20
N ASP A 49 -17.33 -7.83 -11.91
CA ASP A 49 -18.50 -8.53 -11.40
C ASP A 49 -19.70 -7.57 -11.41
N TYR A 50 -20.64 -7.81 -12.33
CA TYR A 50 -21.90 -7.08 -12.40
C TYR A 50 -22.93 -7.55 -11.37
N SER A 51 -22.61 -8.59 -10.59
CA SER A 51 -23.46 -9.02 -9.49
C SER A 51 -23.50 -7.94 -8.40
N LEU A 52 -24.71 -7.67 -7.89
CA LEU A 52 -24.94 -6.73 -6.79
C LEU A 52 -24.54 -7.34 -5.44
N ALA A 53 -23.32 -7.86 -5.33
CA ALA A 53 -22.81 -8.63 -4.18
C ALA A 53 -22.68 -7.82 -2.87
N ARG A 54 -22.80 -6.48 -2.92
CA ARG A 54 -22.61 -5.60 -1.76
C ARG A 54 -23.84 -4.72 -1.49
N PRO A 55 -24.97 -5.29 -1.01
CA PRO A 55 -26.24 -4.57 -0.84
C PRO A 55 -26.16 -3.40 0.15
N GLN A 56 -25.27 -3.48 1.14
CA GLN A 56 -25.01 -2.40 2.10
C GLN A 56 -24.35 -1.17 1.47
N LEU A 57 -23.43 -1.35 0.52
CA LEU A 57 -22.80 -0.24 -0.21
C LEU A 57 -23.80 0.43 -1.15
N ARG A 58 -24.70 -0.34 -1.75
CA ARG A 58 -25.81 0.21 -2.55
C ARG A 58 -26.68 1.14 -1.72
N LYS A 59 -27.03 0.75 -0.49
CA LYS A 59 -27.84 1.61 0.40
C LYS A 59 -27.17 2.96 0.67
N LEU A 60 -25.84 2.96 0.85
CA LEU A 60 -25.07 4.19 1.03
C LEU A 60 -25.03 5.02 -0.26
N TYR A 61 -24.78 4.40 -1.40
CA TYR A 61 -24.80 5.06 -2.71
C TYR A 61 -26.14 5.72 -3.00
N GLU A 62 -27.24 4.99 -2.85
CA GLU A 62 -28.60 5.50 -3.08
C GLU A 62 -28.95 6.68 -2.18
N LYS A 63 -28.44 6.70 -0.95
CA LYS A 63 -28.60 7.83 -0.02
C LYS A 63 -27.76 9.04 -0.44
N ALA A 64 -26.55 8.81 -0.95
CA ALA A 64 -25.60 9.88 -1.28
C ALA A 64 -25.85 10.51 -2.65
N LYS A 65 -26.42 9.78 -3.61
CA LYS A 65 -26.49 10.21 -5.02
C LYS A 65 -27.21 11.54 -5.26
N THR A 66 -28.16 11.89 -4.40
CA THR A 66 -28.92 13.15 -4.50
C THR A 66 -28.39 14.24 -3.57
N GLY A 67 -27.40 13.94 -2.73
CA GLY A 67 -26.84 14.85 -1.72
C GLY A 67 -25.52 15.49 -2.13
N GLN A 68 -25.20 15.50 -3.43
CA GLN A 68 -24.00 16.16 -3.93
C GLN A 68 -24.24 17.68 -3.97
N TRP A 69 -23.31 18.44 -3.38
CA TRP A 69 -23.34 19.89 -3.38
C TRP A 69 -23.07 20.43 -4.79
N ASN A 70 -23.93 21.34 -5.26
CA ASN A 70 -23.77 22.03 -6.52
C ASN A 70 -23.13 23.40 -6.28
N GLY A 71 -21.84 23.51 -6.58
CA GLY A 71 -21.07 24.75 -6.39
C GLY A 71 -21.51 25.95 -7.24
N THR A 72 -22.53 25.85 -8.10
CA THR A 72 -23.12 27.01 -8.81
C THR A 72 -24.46 27.43 -8.21
N THR A 73 -25.28 26.49 -7.70
CA THR A 73 -26.62 26.79 -7.18
C THR A 73 -26.70 26.84 -5.65
N ASP A 74 -25.73 26.22 -4.97
CA ASP A 74 -25.71 26.05 -3.52
C ASP A 74 -24.63 26.93 -2.85
N LEU A 75 -24.20 28.01 -3.53
CA LEU A 75 -23.32 29.08 -3.04
C LEU A 75 -24.14 30.32 -2.61
#